data_AF-E4UZD8-F1
#
_entry.id   AF-E4UZD8-F1
#
_cell.length_a   1.000
_cell.length_b   1.000
_cell.length_c   1.000
_cell.angle_alpha   90.00
_cell.angle_beta   90.00
_cell.angle_gamma   90.00
#
_symmetry.space_group_name_H-M   'P 1'
#
loop_
_entity.id
_entity.type
_entity.pdbx_description
1 polymer ?
#
loop_
_entity_poly.entity_id
_entity_poly.type
_entity_poly.pdbx_seq_one_letter_code
_entity_poly.pdbx_strand_id
1 'polypeptide(L)'
;MRAYWFDDAEGDQRAPHDSGRAIETDHLASIGVLYQKCASVDEVDAMALKRGYKNRDEITVSPEKMGAVYEEKVKSFFDEHLHEDEEIRYILDGEGYFDVRSKGDKWIRIQVEKDDLLILPAGIYHRFTTGESNYIKAMRLFQDEPKWTPLNREPALEHNSFRQSYVAAYAES
;
A
#
# COMPACT_ATOMS: atom_id res chain seq x y z
N MET A 1 12.39 0.02 4.40
CA MET A 1 11.07 -0.29 4.98
C MET A 1 11.13 -0.68 6.46
N ARG A 2 10.22 -0.11 7.27
CA ARG A 2 9.90 -0.54 8.63
C ARG A 2 8.40 -0.85 8.71
N ALA A 3 8.01 -1.91 9.40
CA ALA A 3 6.61 -2.20 9.67
C ALA A 3 6.37 -2.39 11.18
N TYR A 4 5.22 -1.95 11.66
CA TYR A 4 4.87 -2.00 13.07
C TYR A 4 3.36 -1.92 13.27
N TRP A 5 2.90 -2.34 14.44
CA TRP A 5 1.50 -2.12 14.83
C TRP A 5 1.24 -0.63 14.99
N PHE A 6 0.16 -0.15 14.38
CA PHE A 6 -0.34 1.21 14.58
C PHE A 6 -0.77 1.41 16.04
N ASP A 7 -0.57 2.60 16.59
CA ASP A 7 -0.86 2.90 18.00
C ASP A 7 -2.33 3.24 18.31
N ASP A 8 -3.15 3.46 17.26
CA ASP A 8 -4.55 3.87 17.34
C ASP A 8 -4.78 5.18 18.13
N ALA A 9 -3.73 5.97 18.35
CA ALA A 9 -3.84 7.27 19.02
C ALA A 9 -4.51 8.30 18.10
N GLU A 10 -5.24 9.25 18.69
CA GLU A 10 -5.71 10.42 17.95
C GLU A 10 -4.52 11.28 17.52
N GLY A 11 -4.53 11.72 16.26
CA GLY A 11 -3.42 12.50 15.72
C GLY A 11 -3.52 12.73 14.22
N ASP A 12 -2.51 13.42 13.68
CA ASP A 12 -2.33 13.56 12.25
C ASP A 12 -1.95 12.22 11.64
N GLN A 13 -2.74 11.72 10.67
CA GLN A 13 -2.49 10.46 9.97
C GLN A 13 -1.06 10.33 9.41
N ARG A 14 -0.41 11.46 9.10
CA ARG A 14 0.94 11.56 8.52
C ARG A 14 2.05 11.36 9.57
N ALA A 15 1.73 11.41 10.86
CA ALA A 15 2.67 11.12 11.94
C ALA A 15 3.03 9.62 11.98
N PRO A 16 4.16 9.20 12.60
CA PRO A 16 4.57 7.80 12.57
C PRO A 16 3.56 6.80 13.18
N HIS A 17 2.84 7.18 14.23
CA HIS A 17 1.89 6.30 14.95
C HIS A 17 2.47 4.92 15.32
N ASP A 18 3.73 4.92 15.78
CA ASP A 18 4.49 3.70 16.08
C ASP A 18 4.22 3.24 17.52
N SER A 19 3.54 2.09 17.68
CA SER A 19 3.29 1.50 19.00
C SER A 19 4.52 0.88 19.67
N GLY A 20 5.68 0.88 19.01
CA GLY A 20 6.91 0.23 19.46
C GLY A 20 6.92 -1.29 19.26
N ARG A 21 5.84 -1.87 18.70
CA ARG A 21 5.73 -3.30 18.41
C ARG A 21 6.00 -3.54 16.93
N ALA A 22 7.24 -3.90 16.61
CA ALA A 22 7.68 -4.18 15.24
C ALA A 22 6.95 -5.38 14.62
N ILE A 23 6.84 -5.34 13.29
CA ILE A 23 6.34 -6.41 12.44
C ILE A 23 7.46 -6.81 11.47
N GLU A 24 7.82 -8.08 11.48
CA GLU A 24 8.79 -8.64 10.54
C GLU A 24 8.18 -8.85 9.15
N THR A 25 9.01 -8.83 8.12
CA THR A 25 8.59 -9.05 6.72
C THR A 25 7.85 -10.39 6.52
N ASP A 26 8.22 -11.43 7.27
CA ASP A 26 7.57 -12.74 7.19
C ASP A 26 6.11 -12.69 7.64
N HIS A 27 5.79 -11.82 8.61
CA HIS A 27 4.41 -11.60 9.02
C HIS A 27 3.61 -10.89 7.92
N LEU A 28 4.19 -9.90 7.24
CA LEU A 28 3.58 -9.26 6.08
C LEU A 28 3.31 -10.28 4.96
N ALA A 29 4.29 -11.16 4.68
CA ALA A 29 4.14 -12.23 3.70
C ALA A 29 3.00 -13.20 4.08
N SER A 30 2.79 -13.46 5.37
CA SER A 30 1.68 -14.32 5.85
C SER A 30 0.28 -13.74 5.60
N ILE A 31 0.18 -12.43 5.34
CA ILE A 31 -1.05 -11.75 4.91
C ILE A 31 -0.99 -11.35 3.42
N GLY A 32 -0.07 -11.95 2.66
CA GLY A 32 0.06 -11.75 1.21
C GLY A 32 0.76 -10.46 0.79
N VAL A 33 1.19 -9.61 1.72
CA VAL A 33 1.95 -8.39 1.43
C VAL A 33 3.40 -8.76 1.14
N LEU A 34 3.88 -8.43 -0.06
CA LEU A 34 5.25 -8.73 -0.48
C LEU A 34 6.08 -7.45 -0.49
N TYR A 35 7.34 -7.59 -0.11
CA TYR A 35 8.31 -6.50 -0.07
C TYR A 35 9.63 -6.95 -0.68
N GLN A 36 10.27 -6.03 -1.41
CA GLN A 36 11.65 -6.16 -1.87
C GLN A 36 12.32 -4.79 -1.82
N LYS A 37 13.57 -4.73 -1.34
CA LYS A 37 14.42 -3.55 -1.57
C LYS A 37 15.02 -3.67 -2.96
N CYS A 38 14.74 -2.71 -3.84
CA CYS A 38 15.21 -2.68 -5.22
C CYS A 38 16.13 -1.48 -5.43
N ALA A 39 17.44 -1.73 -5.55
CA ALA A 39 18.44 -0.66 -5.69
C ALA A 39 18.40 0.04 -7.05
N SER A 40 17.67 -0.53 -8.01
CA SER A 40 17.52 0.02 -9.37
C SER A 40 16.20 -0.39 -10.00
N VAL A 41 15.81 0.33 -11.04
CA VAL A 41 14.65 -0.01 -11.86
C VAL A 41 14.85 -1.36 -12.57
N ASP A 42 16.08 -1.77 -12.89
CA ASP A 42 16.35 -3.08 -13.51
C ASP A 42 15.92 -4.25 -12.60
N GLU A 43 16.07 -4.11 -11.29
CA GLU A 43 15.58 -5.11 -10.32
C GLU A 43 14.04 -5.16 -10.28
N VAL A 44 13.40 -4.00 -10.41
CA VAL A 44 11.94 -3.88 -10.52
C VAL A 44 11.45 -4.50 -11.84
N ASP A 45 12.17 -4.29 -12.95
CA ASP A 45 11.86 -4.87 -14.25
C ASP A 45 11.97 -6.40 -14.24
N ALA A 46 12.97 -6.95 -13.54
CA ALA A 46 13.10 -8.39 -13.36
C ALA A 46 11.93 -8.99 -12.54
N MET A 47 11.44 -8.27 -11.54
CA MET A 47 10.28 -8.66 -10.74
C MET A 47 8.98 -8.54 -11.57
N ALA A 48 8.82 -7.44 -12.30
CA ALA A 48 7.69 -7.18 -13.19
C ALA A 48 7.55 -8.28 -14.25
N LEU A 49 8.66 -8.69 -14.86
CA LEU A 49 8.67 -9.78 -15.83
C LEU A 49 8.20 -11.12 -15.22
N LYS A 50 8.66 -11.45 -14.01
CA LYS A 50 8.26 -12.69 -13.31
C LYS A 50 6.78 -12.71 -12.92
N ARG A 51 6.20 -11.55 -12.58
CA ARG A 51 4.80 -11.41 -12.15
C ARG A 51 3.84 -11.00 -13.27
N GLY A 52 4.36 -10.77 -14.47
CA GLY A 52 3.57 -10.40 -15.65
C GLY A 52 3.03 -8.98 -15.61
N TYR A 53 3.73 -8.02 -15.00
CA TYR A 53 3.34 -6.62 -15.01
C TYR A 53 3.67 -5.97 -16.36
N LYS A 54 2.64 -5.57 -17.10
CA LYS A 54 2.75 -5.07 -18.48
C LYS A 54 2.79 -3.56 -18.59
N ASN A 55 2.22 -2.85 -17.60
CA ASN A 55 2.09 -1.40 -17.64
C ASN A 55 2.73 -0.75 -16.41
N ARG A 56 3.23 0.47 -16.58
CA ARG A 56 3.75 1.31 -15.50
C ARG A 56 3.58 2.80 -15.79
N ASP A 57 3.48 3.59 -14.72
CA ASP A 57 3.61 5.04 -14.77
C ASP A 57 4.29 5.58 -13.51
N GLU A 58 4.49 6.89 -13.44
CA GLU A 58 5.03 7.57 -12.26
C GLU A 58 4.00 8.57 -11.71
N ILE A 59 3.91 8.64 -10.39
CA ILE A 59 3.13 9.64 -9.66
C ILE A 59 4.01 10.36 -8.65
N THR A 60 3.76 11.65 -8.46
CA THR A 60 4.31 12.42 -7.35
C THR A 60 3.15 12.99 -6.54
N VAL A 61 3.08 12.63 -5.27
CA VAL A 61 2.07 13.10 -4.32
C VAL A 61 2.73 14.14 -3.44
N SER A 62 2.43 15.41 -3.69
CA SER A 62 2.86 16.54 -2.88
C SER A 62 1.96 17.76 -3.09
N PRO A 63 1.87 18.68 -2.12
CA PRO A 63 1.11 19.92 -2.27
C PRO A 63 1.57 20.72 -3.51
N GLU A 64 2.88 20.79 -3.76
CA GLU A 64 3.45 21.49 -4.91
C GLU A 64 3.01 20.86 -6.24
N LYS A 65 3.05 19.53 -6.36
CA LYS A 65 2.75 18.85 -7.62
C LYS A 65 1.25 18.79 -7.91
N MET A 66 0.44 18.57 -6.88
CA MET A 66 -1.01 18.34 -7.01
C MET A 66 -1.82 19.63 -6.85
N GLY A 67 -1.27 20.67 -6.24
CA GLY A 67 -1.96 21.95 -6.03
C GLY A 67 -3.28 21.77 -5.28
N ALA A 68 -4.35 22.37 -5.81
CA ALA A 68 -5.66 22.43 -5.14
C ALA A 68 -6.30 21.06 -4.87
N VAL A 69 -5.95 20.01 -5.62
CA VAL A 69 -6.55 18.67 -5.45
C VAL A 69 -5.80 17.80 -4.43
N TYR A 70 -4.69 18.29 -3.86
CA TYR A 70 -3.85 17.52 -2.94
C TYR A 70 -4.63 16.98 -1.75
N GLU A 71 -5.32 17.85 -1.00
CA GLU A 71 -6.03 17.45 0.23
C GLU A 71 -7.18 16.47 -0.03
N GLU A 72 -7.92 16.67 -1.14
CA GLU A 72 -8.98 15.73 -1.55
C GLU A 72 -8.39 14.35 -1.90
N LYS A 73 -7.27 14.33 -2.65
CA LYS A 73 -6.63 13.09 -3.05
C LYS A 73 -6.04 12.33 -1.87
N VAL A 74 -5.31 13.01 -1.00
CA VAL A 74 -4.72 12.39 0.20
C VAL A 74 -5.81 11.83 1.12
N LYS A 75 -6.95 12.53 1.26
CA LYS A 75 -8.10 12.00 1.97
C LYS A 75 -8.64 10.71 1.34
N SER A 76 -8.84 10.70 0.01
CA SER A 76 -9.33 9.50 -0.68
C SER A 76 -8.37 8.31 -0.60
N PHE A 77 -7.05 8.55 -0.57
CA PHE A 77 -6.07 7.50 -0.38
C PHE A 77 -6.08 6.94 1.04
N PHE A 78 -6.45 7.76 2.03
CA PHE A 78 -6.48 7.36 3.43
C PHE A 78 -7.81 6.73 3.89
N ASP A 79 -8.88 6.90 3.11
CA ASP A 79 -10.09 6.10 3.30
C ASP A 79 -9.75 4.61 3.16
N GLU A 80 -10.20 3.77 4.09
CA GLU A 80 -9.93 2.33 4.02
C GLU A 80 -10.64 1.71 2.81
N HIS A 81 -9.88 1.05 1.94
CA HIS A 81 -10.37 0.48 0.69
C HIS A 81 -9.66 -0.82 0.33
N LEU A 82 -10.16 -1.49 -0.72
CA LEU A 82 -9.47 -2.57 -1.41
C LEU A 82 -9.43 -2.31 -2.92
N HIS A 83 -8.57 -3.07 -3.60
CA HIS A 83 -8.55 -3.18 -5.05
C HIS A 83 -8.78 -4.63 -5.48
N GLU A 84 -9.32 -4.79 -6.69
CA GLU A 84 -9.53 -6.10 -7.32
C GLU A 84 -8.28 -6.61 -8.04
N ASP A 85 -7.28 -5.75 -8.23
CA ASP A 85 -5.96 -6.09 -8.74
C ASP A 85 -4.90 -5.82 -7.64
N GLU A 86 -3.68 -6.30 -7.84
CA GLU A 86 -2.56 -5.97 -6.95
C GLU A 86 -2.25 -4.47 -6.97
N GLU A 87 -2.00 -3.89 -5.80
CA GLU A 87 -1.48 -2.54 -5.68
C GLU A 87 0.05 -2.61 -5.55
N ILE A 88 0.76 -2.26 -6.63
CA ILE A 88 2.22 -2.32 -6.70
C ILE A 88 2.81 -0.92 -6.72
N ARG A 89 3.75 -0.66 -5.81
CA ARG A 89 4.40 0.65 -5.63
C ARG A 89 5.89 0.48 -5.42
N TYR A 90 6.68 1.07 -6.32
CA TYR A 90 8.11 1.23 -6.14
C TYR A 90 8.43 2.69 -5.84
N ILE A 91 9.06 2.97 -4.71
CA ILE A 91 9.30 4.34 -4.26
C ILE A 91 10.60 4.86 -4.90
N LEU A 92 10.44 5.93 -5.69
CA LEU A 92 11.54 6.60 -6.38
C LEU A 92 12.17 7.70 -5.52
N ASP A 93 11.37 8.36 -4.68
CA ASP A 93 11.81 9.42 -3.78
C ASP A 93 10.78 9.69 -2.68
N GLY A 94 11.20 10.35 -1.59
CA GLY A 94 10.36 10.67 -0.44
C GLY A 94 9.95 9.45 0.39
N GLU A 95 8.85 9.59 1.13
CA GLU A 95 8.34 8.54 2.02
C GLU A 95 6.82 8.60 2.21
N GLY A 96 6.25 7.49 2.67
CA GLY A 96 4.85 7.41 3.05
C GLY A 96 4.54 6.16 3.85
N TYR A 97 3.28 6.03 4.21
CA TYR A 97 2.76 4.93 5.01
C TYR A 97 1.66 4.20 4.25
N PHE A 98 1.83 2.89 4.11
CA PHE A 98 0.74 1.97 3.77
C PHE A 98 0.27 1.30 5.05
N ASP A 99 -1.00 1.50 5.39
CA ASP A 99 -1.61 0.77 6.49
C ASP A 99 -2.40 -0.40 5.92
N VAL A 100 -2.22 -1.59 6.48
CA VAL A 100 -2.91 -2.83 6.06
C VAL A 100 -3.59 -3.49 7.26
N ARG A 101 -4.72 -4.16 7.02
CA ARG A 101 -5.38 -4.97 8.06
C ARG A 101 -4.66 -6.30 8.26
N SER A 102 -4.28 -6.57 9.50
CA SER A 102 -3.87 -7.90 9.94
C SER A 102 -5.03 -8.90 9.96
N LYS A 103 -4.74 -10.19 10.19
CA LYS A 103 -5.76 -11.25 10.37
C LYS A 103 -6.78 -10.92 11.49
N GLY A 104 -6.34 -10.21 12.53
CA GLY A 104 -7.18 -9.78 13.65
C GLY A 104 -7.88 -8.43 13.43
N ASP A 105 -7.92 -7.94 12.17
CA ASP A 105 -8.50 -6.67 11.78
C ASP A 105 -7.89 -5.44 12.50
N LYS A 106 -6.62 -5.56 12.90
CA LYS A 106 -5.82 -4.46 13.48
C LYS A 106 -4.89 -3.85 12.43
N TRP A 107 -4.63 -2.55 12.53
CA TRP A 107 -3.76 -1.82 11.61
C TRP A 107 -2.29 -2.16 11.84
N ILE A 108 -1.62 -2.54 10.76
CA ILE A 108 -0.17 -2.57 10.64
C ILE A 108 0.21 -1.40 9.73
N ARG A 109 1.12 -0.55 10.19
CA ARG A 109 1.69 0.55 9.41
C ARG A 109 3.01 0.11 8.81
N ILE A 110 3.18 0.36 7.51
CA ILE A 110 4.36 0.05 6.73
C ILE A 110 4.93 1.38 6.22
N GLN A 111 6.05 1.80 6.79
CA GLN A 111 6.81 2.96 6.30
C GLN A 111 7.63 2.54 5.10
N VAL A 112 7.36 3.16 3.95
CA VAL A 112 8.12 2.98 2.72
C VAL A 112 8.91 4.25 2.40
N GLU A 113 10.12 4.04 1.91
CA GLU A 113 11.03 5.10 1.47
C GLU A 113 11.66 4.70 0.14
N LYS A 114 12.47 5.59 -0.44
CA LYS A 114 13.21 5.33 -1.67
C LYS A 114 13.81 3.92 -1.74
N ASP A 115 13.69 3.30 -2.91
CA ASP A 115 14.14 1.94 -3.25
C ASP A 115 13.28 0.82 -2.66
N ASP A 116 12.21 1.11 -1.89
CA ASP A 116 11.27 0.09 -1.43
C ASP A 116 10.25 -0.24 -2.54
N LEU A 117 10.10 -1.53 -2.86
CA LEU A 117 9.01 -2.07 -3.66
C LEU A 117 8.03 -2.80 -2.72
N LEU A 118 6.78 -2.37 -2.73
CA LEU A 118 5.68 -2.97 -1.97
C LEU A 118 4.59 -3.47 -2.92
N ILE A 119 4.09 -4.67 -2.66
CA ILE A 119 2.98 -5.29 -3.41
C ILE A 119 1.90 -5.67 -2.39
N LEU A 120 0.74 -5.04 -2.52
CA LEU A 120 -0.45 -5.40 -1.76
C LEU A 120 -1.32 -6.33 -2.61
N PRO A 121 -1.76 -7.49 -2.08
CA PRO A 121 -2.56 -8.43 -2.83
C PRO A 121 -3.98 -7.89 -3.07
N ALA A 122 -4.60 -8.28 -4.19
CA ALA A 122 -6.01 -7.99 -4.43
C ALA A 122 -6.88 -8.44 -3.24
N GLY A 123 -7.87 -7.62 -2.86
CA GLY A 123 -8.82 -7.92 -1.78
C GLY A 123 -8.35 -7.61 -0.35
N ILE A 124 -7.10 -7.17 -0.14
CA ILE A 124 -6.64 -6.68 1.17
C ILE A 124 -7.23 -5.29 1.46
N TYR A 125 -7.72 -5.10 2.68
CA TYR A 125 -8.06 -3.76 3.15
C TYR A 125 -6.80 -3.00 3.52
N HIS A 126 -6.65 -1.83 2.92
CA HIS A 126 -5.51 -0.96 3.10
C HIS A 126 -5.88 0.51 2.94
N ARG A 127 -4.92 1.38 3.23
CA ARG A 127 -4.98 2.82 2.99
C ARG A 127 -3.56 3.38 2.87
N PHE A 128 -3.43 4.57 2.28
CA PHE A 128 -2.17 5.26 2.10
C PHE A 128 -2.22 6.69 2.63
N THR A 129 -1.11 7.15 3.21
CA THR A 129 -0.86 8.57 3.49
C THR A 129 0.61 8.90 3.25
N THR A 130 0.91 10.14 2.87
CA THR A 130 2.28 10.65 2.92
C THR A 130 2.77 10.72 4.36
N GLY A 131 4.09 10.81 4.54
CA GLY A 131 4.68 11.22 5.82
C GLY A 131 4.55 12.72 6.09
N GLU A 132 5.17 13.17 7.19
CA GLU A 132 5.14 14.59 7.63
C GLU A 132 5.81 15.53 6.61
N SER A 133 6.68 15.01 5.76
CA SER A 133 7.30 15.74 4.63
C SER A 133 6.33 16.07 3.50
N ASN A 134 5.14 15.45 3.48
CA ASN A 134 4.12 15.63 2.43
C ASN A 134 4.65 15.37 1.01
N TYR A 135 5.59 14.45 0.87
CA TYR A 135 6.23 14.18 -0.41
C TYR A 135 6.54 12.70 -0.58
N ILE A 136 6.03 12.13 -1.68
CA ILE A 136 6.46 10.84 -2.19
C ILE A 136 6.42 10.86 -3.72
N LYS A 137 7.39 10.19 -4.35
CA LYS A 137 7.39 9.86 -5.76
C LYS A 137 7.41 8.35 -5.91
N ALA A 138 6.47 7.78 -6.63
CA ALA A 138 6.35 6.34 -6.83
C ALA A 138 6.17 5.98 -8.30
N MET A 139 6.82 4.90 -8.72
CA MET A 139 6.45 4.15 -9.91
C MET A 139 5.33 3.18 -9.53
N ARG A 140 4.24 3.19 -10.31
CA ARG A 140 3.11 2.28 -10.15
C ARG A 140 3.19 1.22 -11.24
N LEU A 141 3.02 -0.04 -10.89
CA LEU A 141 3.06 -1.16 -11.83
C LEU A 141 1.72 -1.89 -11.86
N PHE A 142 1.46 -2.56 -12.98
CA PHE A 142 0.18 -3.20 -13.26
C PHE A 142 0.29 -4.47 -14.07
N GLN A 143 -0.54 -5.46 -13.75
CA GLN A 143 -0.70 -6.67 -14.55
C GLN A 143 -1.27 -6.39 -15.94
N ASP A 144 -2.34 -5.60 -16.04
CA ASP A 144 -3.00 -5.22 -17.29
C ASP A 144 -3.24 -3.69 -17.36
N GLU A 145 -4.24 -3.23 -18.10
CA GLU A 145 -4.63 -1.83 -18.12
C GLU A 145 -5.00 -1.35 -16.71
N PRO A 146 -4.56 -0.15 -16.30
CA PRO A 146 -4.67 0.29 -14.93
C PRO A 146 -6.12 0.49 -14.51
N LYS A 147 -6.55 -0.28 -13.50
CA LYS A 147 -7.82 -0.06 -12.80
C LYS A 147 -7.53 0.58 -11.45
N TRP A 148 -7.85 1.87 -11.35
CA TRP A 148 -7.55 2.67 -10.16
C TRP A 148 -8.67 2.70 -9.14
N THR A 149 -9.82 2.10 -9.43
CA THR A 149 -11.04 2.31 -8.63
C THR A 149 -10.84 1.73 -7.23
N PRO A 150 -10.76 2.55 -6.17
CA PRO A 150 -10.80 2.04 -4.81
C PRO A 150 -12.23 1.61 -4.49
N LEU A 151 -12.37 0.46 -3.84
CA LEU A 151 -13.63 0.01 -3.27
C LEU A 151 -13.56 0.24 -1.76
N ASN A 152 -14.15 1.36 -1.31
CA ASN A 152 -14.14 1.73 0.10
C ASN A 152 -14.83 0.66 0.94
N ARG A 153 -14.25 0.33 2.10
CA ARG A 153 -14.72 -0.77 2.96
C ARG A 153 -16.18 -0.58 3.37
N GLU A 154 -17.00 -1.55 3.00
CA GLU A 154 -18.42 -1.63 3.36
C GLU A 154 -18.86 -3.10 3.45
N PRO A 155 -19.94 -3.42 4.20
CA PRO A 155 -20.38 -4.81 4.40
C PRO A 155 -20.63 -5.60 3.09
N ALA A 156 -21.05 -4.91 2.02
CA ALA A 156 -21.31 -5.55 0.73
C ALA A 156 -20.04 -6.14 0.08
N LEU A 157 -18.85 -5.59 0.40
CA LEU A 157 -17.59 -6.08 -0.16
C LEU A 157 -17.15 -7.44 0.39
N GLU A 158 -17.75 -7.94 1.47
CA GLU A 158 -17.51 -9.33 1.91
C GLU A 158 -18.05 -10.36 0.91
N HIS A 159 -18.90 -9.95 -0.04
CA HIS A 159 -19.34 -10.75 -1.18
C HIS A 159 -18.51 -10.53 -2.45
N ASN A 160 -17.53 -9.63 -2.44
CA ASN A 160 -16.63 -9.41 -3.57
C ASN A 160 -15.73 -10.65 -3.77
N SER A 161 -15.59 -11.12 -5.01
CA SER A 161 -14.84 -12.36 -5.31
C SER A 161 -13.35 -12.26 -4.98
N PHE A 162 -12.73 -11.10 -5.14
CA PHE A 162 -11.32 -10.87 -4.82
C PHE A 162 -11.12 -10.81 -3.30
N ARG A 163 -12.04 -10.16 -2.58
CA ARG A 163 -12.05 -10.17 -1.11
C ARG A 163 -12.17 -11.59 -0.56
N GLN A 164 -13.12 -12.38 -1.06
CA GLN A 164 -13.30 -13.78 -0.63
C GLN A 164 -12.07 -14.64 -0.93
N SER A 165 -11.46 -14.46 -2.10
CA SER A 165 -10.23 -15.16 -2.48
C SER A 165 -9.06 -14.81 -1.55
N TYR A 166 -8.91 -13.52 -1.21
CA TYR A 166 -7.93 -13.06 -0.23
C TYR A 166 -8.15 -13.69 1.15
N VAL A 167 -9.39 -13.68 1.64
CA VAL A 167 -9.74 -14.23 2.96
C VAL A 167 -9.44 -15.74 3.01
N ALA A 168 -9.85 -16.50 1.99
CA ALA A 168 -9.59 -17.93 1.89
C ALA A 168 -8.09 -18.26 1.81
N ALA A 169 -7.28 -17.41 1.15
CA ALA A 169 -5.85 -17.62 1.02
C ALA A 169 -5.04 -17.23 2.28
N TYR A 170 -5.42 -16.15 2.95
CA TYR A 170 -4.56 -15.49 3.95
C TYR A 170 -5.20 -15.26 5.31
N ALA A 171 -6.52 -15.06 5.40
CA ALA A 171 -7.16 -14.66 6.66
C ALA A 171 -7.61 -15.85 7.53
N GLU A 172 -7.84 -17.03 6.94
CA GLU A 172 -8.34 -18.23 7.63
C GLU A 172 -7.23 -19.21 8.11
N SER A 173 -5.95 -18.90 7.86
CA SER A 173 -4.81 -19.75 8.25
C SER A 173 -4.18 -19.41 9.59
#